data_AF-A0A8T6P694-F1
#
_entry.id   AF-A0A8T6P694-F1
#
_cell.length_a   1.000
_cell.length_b   1.000
_cell.length_c   1.000
_cell.angle_alpha   90.00
_cell.angle_beta   90.00
_cell.angle_gamma   90.00
#
_symmetry.space_group_name_H-M   'P 1'
#
loop_
_entity.id
_entity.type
_entity.pdbx_description
1 polymer ?
#
loop_
_entity_poly.entity_id
_entity_poly.type
_entity_poly.pdbx_seq_one_letter_code
_entity_poly.pdbx_strand_id
1 'polypeptide(L)' 'MSDEDLQRIDLPTLVKIGENEVIYSAQKAMQRLDTVAPAFEKAIIPDASHGVMISQKDLANRKILDFLG' A
#
# COMPACT_ATOMS: atom_id res chain seq x y z
N MET A 1 -6.75 8.27 9.21
CA MET A 1 -8.07 7.91 8.64
C MET A 1 -8.72 6.91 9.53
N SER A 2 -9.98 7.14 9.90
CA SER A 2 -10.77 6.16 10.65
C SER A 2 -11.09 4.95 9.76
N ASP A 3 -11.73 3.92 10.31
CA ASP A 3 -12.15 2.77 9.52
C ASP A 3 -13.30 3.14 8.58
N GLU A 4 -14.22 4.01 9.03
CA GLU A 4 -15.32 4.54 8.22
C GLU A 4 -14.81 5.37 7.03
N ASP A 5 -13.74 6.14 7.21
CA ASP A 5 -13.13 6.89 6.10
C ASP A 5 -12.60 5.96 5.00
N LEU A 6 -11.99 4.84 5.39
CA LEU A 6 -11.44 3.86 4.45
C LEU A 6 -12.54 3.09 3.71
N GLN A 7 -13.62 2.74 4.43
CA GLN A 7 -14.78 2.04 3.87
C GLN A 7 -15.58 2.87 2.87
N ARG A 8 -15.47 4.21 2.91
CA ARG A 8 -16.14 5.13 1.99
C ARG A 8 -15.40 5.33 0.65
N ILE A 9 -14.22 4.73 0.49
CA ILE A 9 -13.48 4.82 -0.76
C ILE A 9 -14.03 3.77 -1.72
N ASP A 10 -14.86 4.23 -2.65
CA ASP A 10 -15.54 3.36 -3.63
C ASP A 10 -14.78 3.22 -4.96
N LEU A 11 -13.58 3.83 -5.07
CA LEU A 11 -12.73 3.74 -6.26
C LEU A 11 -11.66 2.65 -6.09
N PRO A 12 -11.24 2.00 -7.19
CA PRO A 12 -10.07 1.14 -7.17
C PRO A 12 -8.90 1.88 -6.51
N THR A 13 -8.26 1.24 -5.53
CA THR A 13 -7.20 1.86 -4.72
C THR A 13 -6.06 0.89 -4.55
N LEU A 14 -4.85 1.34 -4.89
CA LEU A 14 -3.60 0.62 -4.65
C LEU A 14 -2.85 1.22 -3.45
N VAL A 15 -2.51 0.39 -2.47
CA VAL A 15 -1.66 0.73 -1.34
C VAL A 15 -0.30 0.04 -1.47
N LYS A 16 0.78 0.81 -1.39
CA LYS A 16 2.17 0.31 -1.42
C LYS A 16 2.90 0.70 -0.15
N ILE A 17 3.55 -0.25 0.52
CA ILE A 17 4.32 -0.02 1.75
C ILE A 17 5.66 -0.73 1.62
N GLY A 18 6.75 -0.11 2.06
CA GLY A 18 8.06 -0.76 2.09
C GLY A 18 8.14 -1.85 3.17
N GLU A 19 8.83 -2.96 2.90
CA GLU A 19 9.01 -4.03 3.88
C GLU A 19 9.74 -3.56 5.16
N ASN A 20 10.65 -2.59 5.00
CA ASN A 20 11.50 -2.01 6.04
C ASN A 20 10.94 -0.64 6.50
N GLU A 21 9.61 -0.47 6.47
CA GLU A 21 8.94 0.73 6.99
C GLU A 21 9.31 0.96 8.46
N VAL A 22 9.67 2.20 8.79
CA VAL A 22 10.17 2.60 10.12
C VAL A 22 9.19 3.49 10.88
N ILE A 23 8.21 4.08 10.19
CA ILE A 23 7.24 4.99 10.81
C ILE A 23 6.13 4.20 11.52
N TYR A 24 5.76 3.04 10.97
CA TYR A 24 4.74 2.14 11.52
C TYR A 24 4.99 0.71 11.05
N SER A 25 4.28 -0.27 11.63
CA SER A 25 4.39 -1.66 11.17
C SER A 25 3.64 -1.86 9.85
N ALA A 26 4.39 -2.15 8.79
CA ALA A 26 3.82 -2.48 7.48
C ALA A 26 2.84 -3.65 7.57
N GLN A 27 3.16 -4.68 8.34
CA GLN A 27 2.31 -5.88 8.52
C GLN A 27 1.00 -5.53 9.22
N LYS A 28 1.04 -4.72 10.30
CA LYS A 28 -0.19 -4.28 10.98
C LYS A 28 -1.06 -3.40 10.07
N ALA A 29 -0.45 -2.55 9.24
CA ALA A 29 -1.18 -1.75 8.27
C ALA A 29 -1.89 -2.63 7.23
N MET A 30 -1.20 -3.63 6.67
CA MET A 30 -1.81 -4.59 5.75
C MET A 30 -2.95 -5.39 6.39
N GLN A 31 -2.73 -5.92 7.59
CA GLN A 31 -3.76 -6.67 8.34
C GLN A 31 -5.01 -5.83 8.62
N ARG A 32 -4.84 -4.54 8.97
CA ARG A 32 -5.97 -3.62 9.13
C ARG A 32 -6.72 -3.45 7.81
N LEU A 33 -6.02 -3.24 6.71
CA LEU A 33 -6.63 -3.08 5.38
C LEU A 33 -7.31 -4.37 4.88
N ASP A 34 -6.81 -5.54 5.25
CA ASP A 34 -7.48 -6.83 4.98
C ASP A 34 -8.86 -6.90 5.64
N THR A 35 -9.04 -6.26 6.79
CA THR A 35 -10.31 -6.23 7.52
C THR A 35 -11.21 -5.08 7.09
N VAL A 36 -10.66 -3.87 7.00
CA VAL A 36 -11.43 -2.63 6.88
C VAL A 36 -11.70 -2.24 5.42
N ALA A 37 -10.75 -2.51 4.52
CA ALA A 37 -10.84 -2.14 3.11
C ALA A 37 -10.36 -3.30 2.21
N PRO A 38 -11.04 -4.47 2.26
CA PRO A 38 -10.58 -5.68 1.57
C PRO A 38 -10.52 -5.52 0.05
N ALA A 39 -11.27 -4.57 -0.53
CA ALA A 39 -11.27 -4.27 -1.95
C ALA A 39 -10.00 -3.54 -2.45
N PHE A 40 -9.16 -3.04 -1.55
CA PHE A 40 -7.92 -2.37 -1.96
C PHE A 40 -6.90 -3.38 -2.44
N GLU A 41 -6.21 -3.04 -3.53
CA GLU A 41 -4.99 -3.74 -3.91
C GLU A 41 -3.85 -3.30 -3.00
N LYS A 42 -3.03 -4.27 -2.58
CA LYS A 42 -1.99 -4.07 -1.57
C LYS A 42 -0.68 -4.68 -2.05
N ALA A 43 0.41 -3.96 -1.83
CA ALA A 43 1.75 -4.46 -2.13
C ALA A 43 2.75 -4.07 -1.03
N ILE A 44 3.43 -5.07 -0.49
CA ILE A 44 4.68 -4.86 0.24
C ILE A 44 5.81 -4.82 -0.80
N ILE A 45 6.60 -3.76 -0.77
CA ILE A 45 7.72 -3.55 -1.69
C ILE A 45 9.02 -3.97 -0.98
N PRO A 46 9.74 -4.97 -1.51
CA PRO A 46 10.98 -5.47 -0.92
C PRO A 46 12.09 -4.43 -1.02
N ASP A 47 13.08 -4.51 -0.13
CA ASP A 47 14.25 -3.63 -0.08
C ASP A 47 13.88 -2.13 -0.09
N ALA A 48 12.75 -1.77 0.53
CA ALA A 48 12.24 -0.41 0.65
C ALA A 48 11.82 -0.09 2.08
N SER A 49 12.12 1.13 2.51
CA SER A 49 11.56 1.74 3.73
C SER A 49 10.40 2.66 3.36
N HIS A 50 10.19 3.77 4.07
CA HIS A 50 9.11 4.72 3.79
C HIS A 50 9.16 5.31 2.37
N GLY A 51 10.38 5.59 1.88
CA GLY A 51 10.64 6.20 0.58
C GLY A 51 10.52 5.25 -0.61
N VAL A 52 9.44 4.47 -0.70
CA VAL A 52 9.24 3.41 -1.70
C VAL A 52 9.41 3.90 -3.14
N MET A 53 8.94 5.12 -3.43
CA MET A 53 9.04 5.75 -4.75
C MET A 53 10.47 6.16 -5.13
N ILE A 54 11.38 6.21 -4.16
CA ILE A 54 12.79 6.59 -4.36
C ILE A 54 13.67 5.34 -4.40
N SER A 55 13.57 4.49 -3.37
CA SER A 55 14.46 3.33 -3.22
C SER A 55 14.14 2.21 -4.21
N GLN A 56 12.87 2.05 -4.60
CA GLN A 56 12.39 0.97 -5.48
C GLN A 56 11.59 1.53 -6.65
N LYS A 57 12.07 2.62 -7.25
CA LYS A 57 11.38 3.38 -8.30
C LYS A 57 10.81 2.50 -9.41
N ASP A 58 11.58 1.52 -9.91
CA ASP A 58 11.20 0.74 -11.08
C ASP A 58 10.05 -0.22 -10.75
N LEU A 59 10.17 -0.93 -9.62
CA LEU A 59 9.09 -1.80 -9.13
C LEU A 59 7.86 -1.00 -8.71
N ALA A 60 8.05 0.13 -8.03
CA ALA A 60 6.97 1.01 -7.60
C ALA A 60 6.20 1.61 -8.78
N ASN A 61 6.91 1.99 -9.86
CA ASN A 61 6.31 2.45 -11.11
C ASN A 61 5.59 1.31 -11.83
N ARG A 62 6.21 0.13 -11.92
CA ARG A 62 5.58 -1.03 -12.56
C ARG A 62 4.25 -1.39 -11.91
N LYS A 63 4.20 -1.43 -10.57
CA LYS A 63 2.96 -1.67 -9.81
C LYS A 63 1.88 -0.62 -10.06
N ILE A 64 2.25 0.64 -10.27
CA ILE A 64 1.28 1.69 -10.64
C ILE A 64 0.73 1.43 -12.04
N LEU A 65 1.60 1.15 -13.01
CA LEU A 65 1.18 0.88 -14.38
C LEU A 65 0.27 -0.35 -14.45
N ASP A 66 0.66 -1.46 -13.81
CA ASP A 66 -0.15 -2.70 -13.75
C ASP A 66 -1.54 -2.45 -13.13
N PHE A 67 -1.62 -1.56 -12.14
CA PHE A 67 -2.89 -1.21 -11.49
C PHE A 67 -3.79 -0.32 -12.37
N LEU A 68 -3.19 0.53 -13.22
CA LEU A 68 -3.94 1.43 -14.10
C LEU A 68 -4.41 0.78 -15.40
N GLY A 69 -3.82 -0.35 -15.80
CA GLY A 69 -4.09 -1.05 -17.07
C GLY A 69 -3.05 -0.73 -18.14
#